data_AF-A0A7K2P6L6-F1
#
_entry.id   AF-A0A7K2P6L6-F1
#
_cell.length_a   1.000
_cell.length_b   1.000
_cell.length_c   1.000
_cell.angle_alpha   90.00
_cell.angle_beta   90.00
_cell.angle_gamma   90.00
#
_symmetry.space_group_name_H-M   'P 1'
#
loop_
_entity.id
_entity.type
_entity.pdbx_description
1 polymer ?
#
loop_
_entity_poly.entity_id
_entity_poly.type
_entity_poly.pdbx_seq_one_letter_code
_entity_poly.pdbx_strand_id
1 'polypeptide(L)'
;RAWPAVNGAVLSDADDEVARSAWRAAVVIVPEGEEQALARALAPQLGRGDRETQLSLSRALVALGEPAGAVLEAATTAPAPHVRAHALATRRLLRDPDSGFEAAIEEAKRVVALGGSGHEGR
;
A
#
# COMPACT_ATOMS: atom_id res chain seq x y z
N ARG A 1 -14.32 -0.53 -24.33
CA ARG A 1 -14.72 0.64 -23.51
C ARG A 1 -15.11 0.13 -22.13
N ALA A 2 -14.22 0.22 -21.15
CA ALA A 2 -14.50 -0.17 -19.78
C ALA A 2 -13.72 0.76 -18.85
N TRP A 3 -14.15 2.02 -18.74
CA TRP A 3 -13.72 2.86 -17.63
C TRP A 3 -14.69 4.02 -17.41
N PRO A 4 -15.35 4.03 -16.24
CA PRO A 4 -15.69 5.28 -15.58
C PRO A 4 -15.19 5.31 -14.11
N ALA A 5 -14.00 4.77 -13.83
CA ALA A 5 -13.48 4.35 -12.51
C ALA A 5 -13.97 2.96 -12.11
N VAL A 6 -13.05 2.09 -11.70
CA VAL A 6 -13.34 0.79 -11.08
C VAL A 6 -14.54 0.94 -10.14
N ASN A 7 -15.53 0.04 -10.24
CA ASN A 7 -16.67 0.05 -9.34
C ASN A 7 -16.13 0.15 -7.90
N GLY A 8 -16.35 1.29 -7.23
CA GLY A 8 -15.77 1.58 -5.92
C GLY A 8 -16.05 0.45 -4.93
N ALA A 9 -17.20 -0.23 -5.10
CA ALA A 9 -17.57 -1.40 -4.33
C ALA A 9 -16.52 -2.53 -4.35
N VAL A 10 -15.84 -2.77 -5.48
CA VAL A 10 -14.83 -3.82 -5.62
C VAL A 10 -13.46 -3.38 -5.09
N LEU A 11 -13.14 -2.08 -5.17
CA LEU A 11 -11.93 -1.53 -4.53
C LEU A 11 -12.05 -1.51 -3.01
N SER A 12 -13.28 -1.45 -2.50
CA SER A 12 -13.59 -1.45 -1.08
C SER A 12 -14.27 -2.74 -0.63
N ASP A 13 -14.12 -3.83 -1.38
CA ASP A 13 -14.80 -5.10 -1.09
C ASP A 13 -14.52 -5.50 0.37
N ALA A 14 -15.48 -6.12 1.06
CA ALA A 14 -15.29 -6.52 2.45
C ALA A 14 -14.22 -7.61 2.58
N ASP A 15 -14.01 -8.40 1.54
CA ASP A 15 -12.93 -9.37 1.46
C ASP A 15 -11.62 -8.69 1.02
N ASP A 16 -10.60 -8.75 1.88
CA ASP A 16 -9.29 -8.17 1.60
C ASP A 16 -8.62 -8.80 0.37
N GLU A 17 -8.82 -10.10 0.09
CA GLU A 17 -8.26 -10.73 -1.11
C GLU A 17 -8.87 -10.19 -2.40
N VAL A 18 -10.17 -9.92 -2.37
CA VAL A 18 -10.89 -9.33 -3.49
C VAL A 18 -10.42 -7.90 -3.71
N ALA A 19 -10.36 -7.09 -2.64
CA ALA A 19 -9.89 -5.72 -2.71
C ALA A 19 -8.43 -5.65 -3.21
N ARG A 20 -7.53 -6.49 -2.69
CA ARG A 20 -6.12 -6.56 -3.13
C ARG A 20 -5.99 -6.93 -4.60
N SER A 21 -6.79 -7.88 -5.07
CA SER A 21 -6.83 -8.28 -6.48
C SER A 21 -7.37 -7.15 -7.36
N ALA A 22 -8.39 -6.44 -6.90
CA ALA A 22 -8.94 -5.27 -7.57
C ALA A 22 -7.92 -4.14 -7.70
N TRP A 23 -7.16 -3.82 -6.65
CA TRP A 23 -6.13 -2.78 -6.70
C TRP A 23 -5.04 -3.10 -7.72
N ARG A 24 -4.55 -4.34 -7.74
CA ARG A 24 -3.55 -4.80 -8.72
C ARG A 24 -4.07 -4.70 -10.15
N ALA A 25 -5.30 -5.14 -10.39
CA ALA A 25 -5.92 -5.07 -11.71
C ALA A 25 -6.16 -3.62 -12.15
N ALA A 26 -6.65 -2.77 -11.25
CA ALA A 26 -6.98 -1.38 -11.52
C ALA A 26 -5.78 -0.58 -12.05
N VAL A 27 -4.61 -0.75 -11.45
CA VAL A 27 -3.38 -0.08 -11.86
C VAL A 27 -2.93 -0.51 -13.25
N VAL A 28 -3.18 -1.75 -13.67
CA VAL A 28 -2.80 -2.24 -15.00
C VAL A 28 -3.69 -1.69 -16.11
N ILE A 29 -4.97 -1.43 -15.80
CA ILE A 29 -5.97 -1.08 -16.81
C ILE A 29 -6.39 0.40 -16.76
N VAL A 30 -5.82 1.19 -15.85
CA VAL A 30 -6.13 2.63 -15.74
C VAL A 30 -5.77 3.34 -17.04
N PRO A 31 -6.68 4.13 -17.63
CA PRO A 31 -6.35 4.95 -18.79
C PRO A 31 -5.31 6.01 -18.46
N GLU A 32 -4.48 6.36 -19.45
CA GLU A 32 -3.57 7.48 -19.34
C GLU A 32 -4.33 8.77 -18.96
N GLY A 33 -3.86 9.45 -17.91
CA GLY A 33 -4.46 10.67 -17.37
C GLY A 33 -5.48 10.44 -16.25
N GLU A 34 -5.88 9.19 -15.97
CA GLU A 34 -6.83 8.83 -14.90
C GLU A 34 -6.14 8.29 -13.63
N GLU A 35 -4.80 8.29 -13.58
CA GLU A 35 -4.03 7.73 -12.47
C GLU A 35 -4.30 8.47 -11.16
N GLN A 36 -4.45 9.79 -11.21
CA GLN A 36 -4.79 10.58 -10.02
C GLN A 36 -6.21 10.25 -9.53
N ALA A 37 -7.15 10.01 -10.43
CA ALA A 37 -8.51 9.63 -10.06
C ALA A 37 -8.51 8.25 -9.38
N LEU A 38 -7.74 7.29 -9.90
CA LEU A 38 -7.56 5.99 -9.26
C LEU A 38 -6.86 6.12 -7.90
N ALA A 39 -5.82 6.95 -7.77
CA ALA A 39 -5.16 7.20 -6.49
C ALA A 39 -6.15 7.75 -5.44
N ARG A 40 -7.04 8.68 -5.83
CA ARG A 40 -8.11 9.20 -4.96
C ARG A 40 -9.10 8.11 -4.56
N ALA A 41 -9.44 7.18 -5.46
CA ALA A 41 -10.33 6.06 -5.17
C ALA A 41 -9.70 5.02 -4.23
N LEU A 42 -8.37 4.86 -4.26
CA LEU A 42 -7.61 3.95 -3.40
C LEU A 42 -7.31 4.53 -2.01
N ALA A 43 -7.17 5.84 -1.89
CA ALA A 43 -6.82 6.51 -0.63
C ALA A 43 -7.73 6.15 0.58
N PRO A 44 -9.06 5.99 0.44
CA PRO A 44 -9.92 5.55 1.54
C PRO A 44 -9.56 4.18 2.11
N GLN A 45 -8.81 3.35 1.38
CA GLN A 45 -8.35 2.02 1.84
C GLN A 45 -7.08 2.11 2.70
N LEU A 46 -6.47 3.28 2.85
CA LEU A 46 -5.26 3.46 3.64
C LEU A 46 -5.50 3.07 5.10
N GLY A 47 -4.82 2.01 5.55
CA GLY A 47 -4.80 1.56 6.94
C GLY A 47 -5.82 0.44 7.17
N ARG A 48 -6.45 -0.02 6.10
CA ARG A 48 -7.25 -1.24 6.04
C ARG A 48 -6.39 -2.48 6.23
N GLY A 49 -6.93 -3.44 6.99
CA GLY A 49 -6.40 -4.79 7.08
C GLY A 49 -5.04 -4.87 7.76
N ASP A 50 -4.44 -6.04 7.63
CA ASP A 50 -3.13 -6.33 8.19
C ASP A 50 -1.97 -5.71 7.39
N ARG A 51 -0.74 -6.06 7.78
CA ARG A 51 0.47 -5.59 7.12
C ARG A 51 0.51 -5.96 5.64
N GLU A 52 0.05 -7.15 5.25
CA GLU A 52 0.09 -7.62 3.87
C GLU A 52 -0.92 -6.86 3.00
N THR A 53 -2.14 -6.64 3.51
CA THR A 53 -3.15 -5.80 2.86
C THR A 53 -2.62 -4.38 2.66
N GLN A 54 -2.04 -3.78 3.70
CA GLN A 54 -1.44 -2.44 3.60
C GLN A 54 -0.30 -2.39 2.58
N LEU A 55 0.59 -3.39 2.56
CA LEU A 55 1.69 -3.47 1.60
C LEU A 55 1.20 -3.59 0.15
N SER A 56 0.11 -4.33 -0.07
CA SER A 56 -0.51 -4.44 -1.39
C SER A 56 -1.07 -3.11 -1.87
N LEU A 57 -1.74 -2.35 -1.00
CA LEU A 57 -2.24 -1.01 -1.33
C LEU A 57 -1.09 -0.03 -1.59
N SER A 58 -0.05 -0.06 -0.75
CA SER A 58 1.15 0.76 -0.90
C SER A 58 1.77 0.56 -2.29
N ARG A 59 1.96 -0.70 -2.73
CA ARG A 59 2.50 -1.02 -4.04
C ARG A 59 1.62 -0.54 -5.19
N ALA A 60 0.30 -0.67 -5.05
CA ALA A 60 -0.64 -0.15 -6.05
C ALA A 60 -0.53 1.37 -6.20
N LEU A 61 -0.50 2.10 -5.09
CA LEU A 61 -0.32 3.57 -5.09
C LEU A 61 1.04 3.99 -5.64
N VAL A 62 2.12 3.28 -5.31
CA VAL A 62 3.47 3.56 -5.83
C VAL A 62 3.55 3.33 -7.33
N ALA A 63 2.89 2.28 -7.85
CA ALA A 63 2.86 1.99 -9.27
C ALA A 63 2.13 3.06 -10.12
N LEU A 64 1.30 3.91 -9.49
CA LEU A 64 0.69 5.07 -10.15
C LEU A 64 1.66 6.27 -10.24
N GLY A 65 2.79 6.24 -9.54
CA GLY A 65 3.82 7.29 -9.59
C GLY A 65 3.38 8.64 -9.00
N GLU A 66 3.90 9.72 -9.59
CA GLU A 66 3.64 11.12 -9.17
C GLU A 66 2.14 11.47 -8.97
N PRO A 67 1.20 11.02 -9.82
CA PRO A 67 -0.24 11.18 -9.58
C PRO A 67 -0.74 10.80 -8.17
N ALA A 68 -0.12 9.79 -7.54
CA ALA A 68 -0.46 9.40 -6.17
C ALA A 68 0.17 10.30 -5.09
N GLY A 69 1.24 11.04 -5.41
CA GLY A 69 2.00 11.86 -4.46
C GLY A 69 1.15 12.90 -3.73
N ALA A 70 0.36 13.69 -4.47
CA ALA A 70 -0.52 14.71 -3.88
C ALA A 70 -1.64 14.10 -3.02
N VAL A 71 -2.15 12.92 -3.41
CA VAL A 71 -3.19 12.21 -2.65
C VAL A 71 -2.62 11.68 -1.34
N LEU A 72 -1.42 11.11 -1.38
CA LEU A 72 -0.70 10.62 -0.20
C LEU A 72 -0.34 11.76 0.76
N GLU A 73 0.11 12.91 0.23
CA GLU A 73 0.37 14.11 1.03
C GLU A 73 -0.84 14.49 1.88
N ALA A 74 -2.01 14.61 1.25
CA ALA A 74 -3.25 14.92 1.94
C ALA A 74 -3.60 13.87 3.01
N ALA A 75 -3.45 12.59 2.70
CA ALA A 75 -3.72 11.50 3.63
C ALA A 75 -2.79 11.48 4.86
N THR A 76 -1.59 12.09 4.79
CA THR A 76 -0.71 12.24 5.96
C THR A 76 -1.27 13.18 7.03
N THR A 77 -2.30 13.95 6.71
CA THR A 77 -3.01 14.82 7.65
C THR A 77 -4.30 14.20 8.20
N ALA A 78 -4.61 12.95 7.82
CA ALA A 78 -5.82 12.26 8.25
C ALA A 78 -5.92 12.20 9.79
N PRO A 79 -7.13 12.39 10.38
CA PRO A 79 -7.30 12.34 11.83
C PRO A 79 -7.00 10.94 12.40
N ALA A 80 -7.40 9.90 11.67
CA ALA A 80 -7.17 8.50 12.03
C ALA A 80 -5.66 8.15 12.02
N PRO A 81 -5.06 7.75 13.16
CA PRO A 81 -3.61 7.51 13.24
C PRO A 81 -3.11 6.40 12.31
N HIS A 82 -3.89 5.33 12.12
CA HIS A 82 -3.52 4.22 11.24
C HIS A 82 -3.48 4.62 9.75
N VAL A 83 -4.46 5.42 9.31
CA VAL A 83 -4.49 6.01 7.96
C VAL A 83 -3.24 6.86 7.74
N ARG A 84 -2.96 7.77 8.69
CA ARG A 84 -1.81 8.67 8.63
C ARG A 84 -0.48 7.93 8.61
N ALA A 85 -0.31 6.92 9.46
CA ALA A 85 0.91 6.11 9.50
C ALA A 85 1.15 5.38 8.17
N HIS A 86 0.11 4.77 7.61
CA HIS A 86 0.21 4.07 6.34
C HIS A 86 0.47 5.04 5.17
N ALA A 87 -0.17 6.21 5.15
CA ALA A 87 0.09 7.25 4.14
C ALA A 87 1.55 7.74 4.18
N LEU A 88 2.09 7.98 5.38
CA LEU A 88 3.50 8.38 5.56
C LEU A 88 4.48 7.31 5.05
N ALA A 89 4.23 6.04 5.39
CA ALA A 89 5.03 4.92 4.92
C ALA A 89 4.99 4.80 3.39
N THR A 90 3.80 4.87 2.80
CA THR A 90 3.61 4.79 1.34
C THR A 90 4.26 5.97 0.62
N ARG A 91 4.12 7.20 1.13
CA ARG A 91 4.75 8.40 0.56
C ARG A 91 6.28 8.33 0.63
N ARG A 92 6.83 7.70 1.68
CA ARG A 92 8.27 7.45 1.75
C ARG A 92 8.70 6.47 0.67
N LEU A 93 7.97 5.36 0.53
CA LEU A 93 8.25 4.35 -0.50
C LEU A 93 8.14 4.91 -1.92
N LEU A 94 7.18 5.81 -2.19
CA LEU A 94 7.04 6.47 -3.49
C LEU A 94 8.27 7.34 -3.84
N ARG A 95 8.83 8.06 -2.86
CA ARG A 95 9.99 8.93 -3.06
C ARG A 95 11.32 8.18 -3.08
N ASP A 96 11.37 7.06 -2.38
CA ASP A 96 12.55 6.22 -2.19
C ASP A 96 12.11 4.75 -2.23
N PRO A 97 12.02 4.16 -3.43
CA PRO A 97 11.60 2.76 -3.61
C PRO A 97 12.50 1.76 -2.89
N ASP A 98 13.78 2.09 -2.71
CA ASP A 98 14.78 1.22 -2.07
C ASP A 98 14.57 1.12 -0.55
N SER A 99 13.95 2.15 0.07
CA SER A 99 13.63 2.14 1.51
C SER A 99 12.76 0.95 1.95
N GLY A 100 11.91 0.42 1.07
CA GLY A 100 11.11 -0.78 1.35
C GLY A 100 11.94 -2.07 1.40
N PHE A 101 12.97 -2.15 0.57
CA PHE A 101 13.92 -3.26 0.57
C PHE A 101 14.81 -3.22 1.81
N GLU A 102 15.34 -2.05 2.16
CA GLU A 102 16.15 -1.86 3.38
C GLU A 102 15.40 -2.27 4.64
N ALA A 103 14.14 -1.85 4.78
CA ALA A 103 13.30 -2.23 5.91
C ALA A 103 13.06 -3.76 5.99
N ALA A 104 12.92 -4.43 4.84
CA ALA A 104 12.78 -5.88 4.79
C ALA A 104 14.06 -6.62 5.19
N ILE A 105 15.23 -6.11 4.79
CA ILE A 105 16.53 -6.64 5.22
C ILE A 105 16.71 -6.46 6.74
N GLU A 106 16.36 -5.31 7.29
CA GLU A 106 16.44 -5.08 8.75
C GLU A 106 15.49 -5.98 9.55
N GLU A 107 14.30 -6.28 9.00
CA GLU A 107 13.39 -7.26 9.60
C GLU A 107 13.96 -8.68 9.55
N ALA A 108 14.52 -9.10 8.40
CA ALA A 108 15.17 -10.39 8.27
C ALA A 108 16.34 -10.55 9.27
N LYS A 109 17.15 -9.49 9.44
CA LYS A 109 18.22 -9.45 10.46
C LYS A 109 17.67 -9.60 11.88
N ARG A 110 16.56 -8.95 12.23
CA ARG A 110 15.91 -9.11 13.55
C ARG A 110 15.44 -10.54 13.78
N VAL A 111 14.79 -11.15 12.81
CA VAL A 111 14.33 -12.55 12.91
C VAL A 111 15.51 -13.49 13.15
N VAL A 112 16.63 -13.30 12.44
CA VAL A 112 17.86 -14.08 12.64
C VAL A 112 18.46 -13.85 14.04
N ALA A 113 18.54 -12.60 14.49
CA ALA A 113 19.08 -12.26 15.82
C ALA A 113 18.22 -12.81 16.96
N LEU A 114 16.89 -12.83 16.79
CA LEU A 114 15.94 -13.38 17.77
C LEU A 114 15.81 -14.91 17.69
N GLY A 115 16.18 -15.53 16.57
CA GLY A 115 16.20 -16.99 16.38
C GLY A 115 17.46 -17.68 16.90
N GLY A 116 18.49 -16.92 17.31
CA GLY A 116 19.75 -17.45 17.84
C GLY A 116 19.74 -17.86 19.32
N SER A 117 18.63 -17.68 20.04
CA SER A 117 18.52 -17.92 21.49
C SER A 117 17.66 -19.13 21.87
N GLY A 118 17.52 -20.12 20.98
CA GLY A 118 16.60 -21.23 21.21
C GLY A 118 16.97 -22.55 20.56
N HIS A 119 18.19 -23.07 20.77
CA HIS A 119 18.42 -24.52 20.79
C HIS A 119 19.78 -24.87 21.42
N GLU A 120 19.85 -24.92 22.75
CA GLU A 120 20.77 -25.85 23.42
C GLU A 120 19.93 -26.83 24.20
N GLY A 121 19.64 -27.96 23.55
CA GLY A 121 19.19 -29.16 24.24
C GLY A 121 20.38 -29.82 24.93
N ARG A 122 20.28 -30.01 26.23
CA ARG A 122 20.48 -31.32 26.87
C ARG A 122 19.78 -31.36 28.22
#